data_AF-Q1JYE0-F1
#
_entry.id   AF-Q1JYE0-F1
#
_cell.length_a   1.000
_cell.length_b   1.000
_cell.length_c   1.000
_cell.angle_alpha   90.00
_cell.angle_beta   90.00
_cell.angle_gamma   90.00
#
_symmetry.space_group_name_H-M   'P 1'
#
loop_
_entity.id
_entity.type
_entity.pdbx_description
1 polymer ?
#
loop_
_entity_poly.entity_id
_entity_poly.type
_entity_poly.pdbx_seq_one_letter_code
_entity_poly.pdbx_strand_id
1 'polypeptide(L)'
;MASTNHELWQSILFLFLSKFAKQAQTPFAKKDLINAKNVELANKFAQMTGNTTPPEKMKNTLNKALAALEKKGLVEEVDAKTLQLTNAGWNTMQIEVKAAMTKISQEFPQSQTANAPKAN
;
A
#
# COMPACT_ATOMS: atom_id res chain seq x y z
N MET A 1 -16.54 7.27 12.33
CA MET A 1 -16.07 7.67 10.98
C MET A 1 -14.57 7.99 10.88
N ALA A 2 -13.78 7.91 11.97
CA ALA A 2 -12.34 8.20 11.92
C ALA A 2 -11.44 6.99 11.61
N SER A 3 -11.89 5.77 11.92
CA SER A 3 -11.13 4.52 11.70
C SER A 3 -10.86 4.25 10.22
N THR A 4 -11.83 4.56 9.37
CA THR A 4 -11.82 4.29 7.93
C THR A 4 -10.71 5.05 7.18
N ASN A 5 -10.39 6.26 7.64
CA ASN A 5 -9.33 7.05 7.01
C ASN A 5 -7.95 6.49 7.32
N HIS A 6 -7.70 6.06 8.56
CA HIS A 6 -6.39 5.53 8.93
C HIS A 6 -6.11 4.17 8.30
N GLU A 7 -7.14 3.32 8.19
CA GLU A 7 -7.08 2.04 7.49
C GLU A 7 -6.84 2.24 5.98
N LEU A 8 -7.50 3.21 5.35
CA LEU A 8 -7.28 3.53 3.94
C LEU A 8 -5.81 3.85 3.63
N TRP A 9 -5.18 4.72 4.42
CA TRP A 9 -3.78 5.10 4.18
C TRP A 9 -2.80 3.95 4.45
N GLN A 10 -3.14 3.05 5.38
CA GLN A 10 -2.36 1.82 5.62
C GLN A 10 -2.47 0.86 4.44
N SER A 11 -3.67 0.63 3.91
CA SER A 11 -3.86 -0.22 2.72
C SER A 11 -3.19 0.40 1.47
N ILE A 12 -3.25 1.71 1.29
CA ILE A 12 -2.50 2.41 0.22
C ILE A 12 -1.00 2.20 0.37
N LEU A 13 -0.46 2.33 1.59
CA LEU A 13 0.95 2.04 1.83
C LEU A 13 1.30 0.58 1.54
N PHE A 14 0.46 -0.39 1.92
CA PHE A 14 0.68 -1.79 1.58
C PHE A 14 0.66 -2.06 0.07
N LEU A 15 -0.21 -1.38 -0.68
CA LEU A 15 -0.20 -1.43 -2.15
C LEU A 15 1.09 -0.84 -2.75
N PHE A 16 1.66 0.19 -2.14
CA PHE A 16 2.94 0.73 -2.61
C PHE A 16 4.07 -0.21 -2.23
N LEU A 17 4.08 -0.71 -0.99
CA LEU A 17 5.05 -1.66 -0.48
C LEU A 17 5.08 -2.94 -1.30
N SER A 18 3.93 -3.44 -1.79
CA SER A 18 3.89 -4.66 -2.62
C SER A 18 4.58 -4.51 -3.97
N LYS A 19 4.80 -3.27 -4.44
CA LYS A 19 5.60 -2.98 -5.63
C LYS A 19 7.11 -3.04 -5.36
N PHE A 20 7.54 -2.75 -4.14
CA PHE A 20 8.95 -2.62 -3.77
C PHE A 20 9.47 -3.85 -3.03
N ALA A 21 8.73 -4.34 -2.05
CA ALA A 21 9.03 -5.54 -1.31
C ALA A 21 8.58 -6.75 -2.13
N LYS A 22 9.55 -7.53 -2.62
CA LYS A 22 9.30 -8.82 -3.28
C LYS A 22 9.33 -10.01 -2.32
N GLN A 23 9.92 -9.81 -1.14
CA GLN A 23 10.01 -10.78 -0.05
C GLN A 23 10.18 -10.02 1.27
N ALA A 24 9.91 -10.70 2.40
CA ALA A 24 10.13 -10.14 3.73
C ALA A 24 11.61 -9.74 3.93
N GLN A 25 11.85 -8.77 4.81
CA GLN A 25 13.19 -8.30 5.18
C GLN A 25 14.07 -7.84 4.00
N THR A 26 13.45 -7.47 2.87
CA THR A 26 14.18 -6.82 1.78
C THR A 26 14.23 -5.33 2.03
N PRO A 27 15.43 -4.74 2.18
CA PRO A 27 15.56 -3.31 2.38
C PRO A 27 15.16 -2.53 1.12
N PHE A 28 14.45 -1.43 1.31
CA PHE A 28 14.07 -0.49 0.25
C PHE A 28 14.20 0.95 0.76
N ALA A 29 14.43 1.90 -0.14
CA ALA A 29 14.64 3.28 0.27
C ALA A 29 13.30 3.93 0.65
N LYS A 30 13.26 4.61 1.81
CA LYS A 30 12.10 5.37 2.30
C LYS A 30 11.61 6.40 1.29
N LYS A 31 12.55 7.01 0.56
CA LYS A 31 12.27 7.98 -0.52
C LYS A 31 11.52 7.36 -1.70
N ASP A 32 11.68 6.06 -1.95
CA ASP A 32 11.02 5.38 -3.08
C ASP A 32 9.58 5.05 -2.72
N LEU A 33 9.29 4.81 -1.44
CA LEU A 33 7.94 4.62 -0.93
C LEU A 33 7.12 5.93 -0.93
N ILE A 34 7.67 7.02 -0.40
CA ILE A 34 6.99 8.33 -0.32
C ILE A 34 7.65 9.33 -1.28
N ASN A 35 7.35 9.17 -2.57
CA ASN A 35 7.78 10.06 -3.66
C ASN A 35 6.59 10.83 -4.27
N ALA A 36 6.87 11.82 -5.13
CA ALA A 36 5.83 12.63 -5.78
C ALA A 36 4.78 11.80 -6.54
N LYS A 37 5.22 10.79 -7.31
CA LYS A 37 4.32 9.91 -8.09
C LYS A 37 3.40 9.10 -7.18
N ASN A 38 3.93 8.56 -6.08
CA ASN A 38 3.14 7.79 -5.11
C ASN A 38 2.19 8.69 -4.31
N VAL A 39 2.58 9.94 -4.03
CA VAL A 39 1.69 10.93 -3.42
C VAL A 39 0.53 11.28 -4.34
N GLU A 40 0.78 11.48 -5.64
CA GLU A 40 -0.27 11.68 -6.64
C GLU A 40 -1.19 10.47 -6.77
N LEU A 41 -0.63 9.26 -6.77
CA LEU A 41 -1.41 8.02 -6.82
C LEU A 41 -2.28 7.87 -5.56
N ALA A 42 -1.73 8.17 -4.39
CA ALA A 42 -2.44 8.16 -3.11
C ALA A 42 -3.61 9.15 -3.12
N ASN A 43 -3.42 10.34 -3.70
CA ASN A 43 -4.48 11.31 -3.89
C ASN A 43 -5.60 10.78 -4.78
N LYS A 44 -5.27 10.11 -5.90
CA LYS A 44 -6.28 9.47 -6.76
C LYS A 44 -7.07 8.39 -6.02
N PHE A 45 -6.40 7.53 -5.24
CA PHE A 45 -7.07 6.52 -4.43
C PHE A 45 -7.97 7.13 -3.35
N ALA A 46 -7.52 8.21 -2.70
CA ALA A 46 -8.35 8.97 -1.77
C ALA A 46 -9.62 9.51 -2.45
N GLN A 47 -9.48 10.14 -3.62
CA GLN A 47 -10.63 10.67 -4.36
C GLN A 47 -11.61 9.55 -4.75
N MET A 48 -11.12 8.40 -5.20
CA MET A 48 -11.95 7.23 -5.54
C MET A 48 -12.73 6.69 -4.35
N THR A 49 -12.20 6.83 -3.13
CA THR A 49 -12.83 6.38 -1.88
C THR A 49 -13.63 7.47 -1.18
N GLY A 50 -13.83 8.62 -1.84
CA GLY A 50 -14.57 9.76 -1.28
C GLY A 50 -13.82 10.50 -0.16
N ASN A 51 -12.52 10.25 0.00
CA ASN A 51 -11.69 10.89 1.01
C ASN A 51 -11.34 12.33 0.60
N THR A 52 -11.57 13.28 1.51
CA THR A 52 -11.39 14.73 1.29
C THR A 52 -10.03 15.25 1.79
N THR A 53 -9.05 14.38 2.04
CA THR A 53 -7.72 14.79 2.51
C THR A 53 -7.07 15.74 1.50
N PRO A 54 -6.66 16.95 1.92
CA PRO A 54 -6.02 17.92 1.03
C PRO A 54 -4.71 17.36 0.43
N PRO A 55 -4.42 17.59 -0.87
CA PRO A 55 -3.20 17.11 -1.52
C PRO A 55 -1.90 17.56 -0.81
N GLU A 56 -1.89 18.77 -0.27
CA GLU A 56 -0.76 19.31 0.51
C GLU A 56 -0.49 18.52 1.81
N LYS A 57 -1.52 17.90 2.39
CA LYS A 57 -1.41 17.08 3.61
C LYS A 57 -1.11 15.62 3.31
N MET A 58 -1.26 15.19 2.05
CA MET A 58 -1.12 13.81 1.60
C MET A 58 0.22 13.18 2.01
N LYS A 59 1.33 13.89 1.75
CA LYS A 59 2.67 13.43 2.12
C LYS A 59 2.80 13.23 3.63
N ASN A 60 2.27 14.16 4.43
CA ASN A 60 2.31 14.06 5.89
C ASN A 60 1.43 12.89 6.38
N THR A 61 0.26 12.70 5.78
CA THR A 61 -0.64 11.59 6.10
C THR A 61 0.00 10.23 5.79
N LEU A 62 0.68 10.09 4.65
CA LEU A 62 1.45 8.88 4.32
C LEU A 62 2.58 8.63 5.32
N ASN A 63 3.31 9.68 5.75
CA ASN A 63 4.35 9.54 6.78
C ASN A 63 3.75 9.11 8.13
N LYS A 64 2.58 9.64 8.52
CA LYS A 64 1.89 9.21 9.75
C LYS A 64 1.44 7.76 9.68
N ALA A 65 0.90 7.33 8.54
CA ALA A 65 0.51 5.95 8.32
C ALA A 65 1.73 5.02 8.36
N LEU A 66 2.87 5.43 7.79
CA LEU A 66 4.12 4.69 7.85
C LEU A 66 4.63 4.56 9.30
N ALA A 67 4.66 5.66 10.06
CA ALA A 67 5.02 5.63 11.47
C ALA A 67 4.08 4.73 12.30
N ALA A 68 2.81 4.61 11.90
CA ALA A 68 1.88 3.67 12.53
C ALA A 68 2.19 2.21 12.18
N LEU A 69 2.67 1.91 10.96
CA LEU A 69 3.15 0.58 10.58
C LEU A 69 4.43 0.20 11.33
N GLU A 70 5.34 1.16 11.52
CA GLU A 70 6.54 0.98 12.35
C GLU A 70 6.17 0.68 13.81
N LYS A 71 5.27 1.47 14.42
CA LYS A 71 4.77 1.23 15.79
C LYS A 71 4.07 -0.12 15.96
N LYS A 72 3.46 -0.65 14.89
CA LYS A 72 2.82 -1.97 14.88
C LYS A 72 3.81 -3.12 14.66
N GLY A 73 5.10 -2.83 14.45
CA GLY A 73 6.13 -3.83 14.16
C GLY A 73 6.00 -4.48 12.78
N LEU A 74 5.36 -3.78 11.83
CA LEU A 74 5.15 -4.27 10.45
C LEU A 74 6.24 -3.78 9.50
N VAL A 75 6.79 -2.60 9.77
CA VAL A 75 7.95 -2.04 9.08
C VAL A 75 9.03 -1.78 10.13
N GLU A 76 10.28 -1.99 9.77
CA GLU A 76 11.43 -1.66 10.60
C GLU A 76 12.41 -0.76 9.82
N GLU A 77 13.00 0.21 10.51
CA GLU A 77 14.07 1.04 9.95
C GLU A 77 15.38 0.25 10.06
N VAL A 78 16.04 0.02 8.92
CA VAL A 78 17.37 -0.61 8.85
C VAL A 78 18.45 0.45 9.06
N ASP A 79 18.25 1.63 8.46
CA ASP A 79 19.07 2.82 8.64
C ASP A 79 18.21 4.08 8.40
N ALA A 80 18.79 5.27 8.54
CA ALA A 80 18.10 6.56 8.41
C ALA A 80 17.38 6.80 7.06
N LYS A 81 17.68 6.01 6.02
CA LYS A 81 17.12 6.12 4.66
C LYS A 81 16.47 4.83 4.16
N THR A 82 16.64 3.72 4.88
CA THR A 82 16.25 2.39 4.43
C THR A 82 15.28 1.74 5.39
N LEU A 83 14.21 1.18 4.83
CA LEU A 83 13.17 0.46 5.55
C LEU A 83 13.11 -0.97 5.05
N GLN A 84 12.62 -1.88 5.87
CA GLN A 84 12.22 -3.21 5.42
C GLN A 84 10.91 -3.64 6.07
N LEU A 85 10.20 -4.56 5.42
CA LEU A 85 9.05 -5.21 6.03
C LEU A 85 9.53 -6.31 6.97
N THR A 86 8.95 -6.36 8.17
CA THR A 86 9.10 -7.52 9.04
C THR A 86 8.35 -8.70 8.44
N ASN A 87 8.59 -9.92 8.94
CA ASN A 87 7.80 -11.09 8.53
C ASN A 87 6.29 -10.89 8.78
N ALA A 88 5.95 -10.21 9.88
CA ALA A 88 4.56 -9.85 10.18
C ALA A 88 4.01 -8.84 9.15
N GLY A 89 4.77 -7.78 8.85
CA GLY A 89 4.36 -6.79 7.85
C GLY A 89 4.22 -7.35 6.44
N TRP A 90 5.09 -8.28 6.06
CA TRP A 90 4.99 -9.00 4.79
C TRP A 90 3.70 -9.80 4.69
N ASN A 91 3.38 -10.58 5.73
CA ASN A 91 2.15 -11.37 5.75
C ASN A 91 0.90 -10.47 5.74
N THR A 92 0.89 -9.40 6.54
CA THR A 92 -0.23 -8.43 6.53
C THR A 92 -0.37 -7.78 5.17
N MET A 93 0.72 -7.36 4.53
CA MET A 93 0.70 -6.79 3.20
C MET A 93 0.09 -7.76 2.17
N GLN A 94 0.49 -9.04 2.18
CA GLN A 94 -0.08 -10.03 1.27
C GLN A 94 -1.59 -10.22 1.48
N ILE A 95 -2.04 -10.24 2.73
CA ILE A 95 -3.47 -10.36 3.07
C ILE A 95 -4.25 -9.15 2.56
N GLU A 96 -3.77 -7.94 2.85
CA GLU A 96 -4.41 -6.69 2.43
C GLU A 96 -4.47 -6.56 0.90
N VAL A 97 -3.37 -6.86 0.21
CA VAL A 97 -3.31 -6.83 -1.27
C VAL A 97 -4.26 -7.88 -1.86
N LYS A 98 -4.27 -9.10 -1.31
CA LYS A 98 -5.20 -10.14 -1.77
C LYS A 98 -6.65 -9.75 -1.53
N ALA A 99 -6.98 -9.14 -0.40
CA ALA A 99 -8.32 -8.67 -0.09
C ALA A 99 -8.75 -7.54 -1.05
N ALA A 100 -7.86 -6.58 -1.34
CA ALA A 100 -8.10 -5.52 -2.30
C ALA A 100 -8.30 -6.07 -3.72
N MET A 101 -7.44 -6.97 -4.19
CA MET A 101 -7.58 -7.63 -5.50
C MET A 101 -8.85 -8.48 -5.60
N THR A 102 -9.25 -9.16 -4.52
CA THR A 102 -10.47 -9.95 -4.47
C THR A 102 -11.70 -9.06 -4.61
N LYS A 103 -11.76 -7.93 -3.88
CA LYS A 103 -12.84 -6.95 -4.02
C LYS A 103 -12.90 -6.37 -5.44
N ILE A 104 -11.77 -5.98 -6.01
CA ILE A 104 -11.69 -5.51 -7.39
C ILE A 104 -12.19 -6.59 -8.37
N SER A 105 -11.83 -7.86 -8.16
CA SER A 105 -12.30 -8.96 -9.01
C SER A 105 -13.80 -9.23 -8.89
N GLN A 106 -14.38 -9.00 -7.71
CA GLN A 106 -15.82 -9.14 -7.46
C GLN A 106 -16.64 -7.96 -7.99
N GLU A 107 -16.11 -6.73 -7.88
CA GLU A 107 -16.78 -5.51 -8.34
C GLU A 107 -16.55 -5.21 -9.83
N PHE A 108 -15.47 -5.74 -10.42
CA PHE A 108 -15.10 -5.56 -11.83
C PHE A 108 -14.67 -6.87 -12.49
N PRO A 109 -15.59 -7.84 -12.69
CA PRO A 109 -15.28 -9.15 -13.28
C PRO A 109 -14.72 -9.08 -14.71
N GLN A 110 -14.90 -7.95 -15.41
CA GLN A 110 -14.39 -7.72 -16.77
C GLN A 110 -12.87 -7.41 -16.84
N SER A 111 -12.19 -7.24 -15.71
CA SER A 111 -10.73 -7.04 -15.68
C SER A 111 -9.94 -8.34 -15.89
N GLN A 112 -10.63 -9.48 -15.97
CA GLN A 112 -10.04 -10.75 -16.41
C GLN A 112 -10.02 -10.83 -17.94
N THR A 113 -9.16 -10.05 -18.61
CA THR A 113 -8.89 -10.31 -20.02
C THR A 113 -8.00 -11.54 -20.16
N ALA A 114 -8.67 -12.66 -20.45
CA ALA A 114 -8.27 -13.79 -21.28
C ALA A 114 -6.78 -13.90 -21.66
N ASN A 115 -6.06 -14.81 -21.01
CA ASN A 115 -4.96 -15.56 -21.63
C ASN A 115 -4.72 -16.84 -20.81
N ALA A 116 -5.72 -17.72 -20.79
CA ALA A 116 -5.43 -19.14 -20.66
C ALA A 116 -5.33 -19.67 -22.10
N PRO A 117 -4.16 -20.10 -22.59
CA PRO A 117 -4.11 -20.84 -23.84
C PRO A 117 -4.95 -22.10 -23.64
N LYS A 118 -6.00 -22.25 -24.46
CA LYS A 118 -6.73 -23.50 -24.59
C LYS A 118 -5.72 -24.56 -25.04
N ALA A 119 -5.58 -25.60 -24.22
CA ALA A 119 -5.00 -26.85 -24.65
C ALA A 119 -5.83 -27.38 -25.84
N ASN A 120 -5.15 -27.64 -26.95
CA ASN A 120 -5.57 -28.57 -28.00
C ASN A 120 -4.35 -29.42 -28.35
#